data_AF-A0A1M6LN61-F1
#
_entry.id   AF-A0A1M6LN61-F1
#
_cell.length_a   1.000
_cell.length_b   1.000
_cell.length_c   1.000
_cell.angle_alpha   90.00
_cell.angle_beta   90.00
_cell.angle_gamma   90.00
#
_symmetry.space_group_name_H-M   'P 1'
#
loop_
_entity.id
_entity.type
_entity.pdbx_description
1 polymer ?
#
loop_
_entity_poly.entity_id
_entity_poly.type
_entity_poly.pdbx_seq_one_letter_code
_entity_poly.pdbx_strand_id
1 'polypeptide(L)' 'MGKNTITVVVDNLHDTYNIPKRLDCGIAMLHLELGALAAGVTGTWEFLPPPRVARFTL' A
#
# COMPACT_ATOMS: atom_id res chain seq x y z
N MET A 1 -6.53 5.83 -21.68
CA MET A 1 -5.25 5.34 -21.14
C MET A 1 -5.41 5.25 -19.64
N GLY A 2 -5.51 4.04 -19.07
CA GLY A 2 -5.70 3.86 -17.63
C GLY A 2 -4.40 4.13 -16.88
N LYS A 3 -4.48 4.76 -15.71
CA LYS A 3 -3.32 4.90 -14.82
C LYS A 3 -2.98 3.53 -14.23
N ASN A 4 -1.71 3.15 -14.24
CA ASN A 4 -1.24 1.94 -13.57
C ASN A 4 -1.27 2.18 -12.07
N THR A 5 -2.07 1.39 -11.35
CA THR A 5 -2.24 1.57 -9.90
C THR A 5 -2.19 0.24 -9.17
N ILE A 6 -1.66 0.27 -7.94
CA ILE A 6 -1.68 -0.86 -7.00
C ILE A 6 -2.32 -0.35 -5.72
N THR A 7 -3.38 -1.02 -5.23
CA THR A 7 -4.07 -0.63 -3.99
C THR A 7 -3.76 -1.64 -2.89
N VAL A 8 -3.30 -1.14 -1.74
CA VAL A 8 -3.09 -1.92 -0.51
C VAL A 8 -4.40 -1.92 0.28
N VAL A 9 -4.90 -3.11 0.61
CA VAL A 9 -6.20 -3.32 1.27
C VAL A 9 -6.03 -4.32 2.40
N VAL A 10 -6.68 -4.08 3.53
CA VAL A 10 -6.79 -5.09 4.60
C VAL A 10 -7.97 -6.02 4.32
N ASP A 11 -7.79 -7.31 4.61
CA ASP A 11 -8.82 -8.35 4.48
C ASP A 11 -10.01 -8.10 5.43
N ASN A 12 -9.72 -7.62 6.64
CA ASN A 12 -10.70 -7.18 7.63
C ASN A 12 -10.09 -6.13 8.57
N LEU A 13 -10.95 -5.41 9.29
CA LEU A 13 -10.56 -4.36 10.24
C LEU A 13 -10.18 -4.91 11.63
N HIS A 14 -10.23 -6.23 11.83
CA HIS A 14 -9.87 -6.84 13.10
C HIS A 14 -8.35 -6.97 13.17
N ASP A 15 -7.77 -6.43 14.23
CA ASP A 15 -6.33 -6.58 14.46
C ASP A 15 -5.99 -8.06 14.66
N THR A 16 -4.88 -8.50 14.08
CA THR A 16 -4.38 -9.86 14.27
C THR A 16 -3.28 -9.80 15.32
N TYR A 17 -3.37 -10.63 16.37
CA TYR A 17 -2.38 -10.68 17.45
C TYR A 17 -2.15 -9.33 18.19
N ASN A 18 -3.17 -8.46 18.28
CA ASN A 18 -3.06 -7.08 18.80
C ASN A 18 -2.05 -6.18 18.05
N ILE A 19 -1.58 -6.61 16.88
CA ILE A 19 -0.77 -5.76 16.00
C ILE A 19 -1.72 -5.00 15.07
N PRO A 20 -1.64 -3.65 15.02
CA PRO A 20 -2.45 -2.89 14.10
C PRO A 20 -2.14 -3.30 12.66
N LYS A 21 -3.09 -3.86 11.91
CA LYS A 21 -2.88 -4.28 10.50
C LYS A 21 -2.36 -3.16 9.59
N ARG A 22 -2.60 -1.91 9.98
CA ARG A 22 -2.10 -0.72 9.28
C ARG A 22 -0.57 -0.59 9.38
N LEU A 23 0.06 -1.12 10.43
CA LEU A 23 1.51 -1.17 10.54
C LEU A 23 2.10 -2.12 9.47
N ASP A 24 1.54 -3.32 9.35
CA ASP A 24 1.95 -4.29 8.33
C ASP A 24 1.76 -3.73 6.93
N CYS A 25 0.66 -2.99 6.70
CA CYS A 25 0.45 -2.29 5.44
C CYS A 25 1.53 -1.23 5.17
N GLY A 26 2.01 -0.50 6.18
CA GLY A 26 3.13 0.42 6.04
C GLY A 26 4.42 -0.26 5.61
N ILE A 27 4.71 -1.45 6.17
CA ILE A 27 5.86 -2.26 5.79
C ILE A 27 5.71 -2.74 4.33
N ALA A 28 4.53 -3.19 3.93
CA ALA A 28 4.23 -3.59 2.55
C ALA A 28 4.34 -2.42 1.56
N MET A 29 3.86 -1.23 1.93
CA MET A 29 4.00 0.00 1.13
C MET A 29 5.47 0.34 0.89
N LEU A 30 6.32 0.30 1.92
CA LEU A 30 7.75 0.56 1.77
C LEU A 30 8.42 -0.45 0.82
N HIS A 31 8.09 -1.74 0.94
CA HIS A 31 8.63 -2.77 0.03
C HIS A 31 8.23 -2.52 -1.42
N LEU A 32 6.97 -2.10 -1.65
CA LEU A 32 6.48 -1.79 -2.99
C LEU A 32 7.23 -0.60 -3.58
N GLU A 33 7.38 0.48 -2.81
CA GLU A 33 8.08 1.69 -3.26
C GLU A 33 9.56 1.41 -3.55
N LEU A 34 10.24 0.65 -2.69
CA LEU A 34 11.63 0.25 -2.90
C LEU A 34 11.79 -0.64 -4.13
N GLY A 35 10.87 -1.60 -4.34
CA GLY A 35 10.86 -2.47 -5.51
C GLY A 35 10.61 -1.70 -6.80
N ALA A 36 9.70 -0.72 -6.79
CA ALA A 36 9.47 0.18 -7.92
C ALA A 36 10.74 0.99 -8.23
N LEU A 37 11.36 1.58 -7.21
CA LEU A 37 12.59 2.36 -7.37
C LEU A 37 13.75 1.51 -7.93
N ALA A 38 13.91 0.28 -7.45
CA ALA A 38 14.90 -0.67 -7.96
C ALA A 38 14.66 -1.05 -9.44
N ALA A 39 13.40 -1.02 -9.89
CA ALA A 39 13.02 -1.21 -11.29
C ALA A 39 13.11 0.08 -12.14
N GLY A 40 13.57 1.20 -11.56
CA GLY A 40 13.64 2.50 -12.24
C GLY A 40 12.26 3.18 -12.40
N VAL A 41 11.26 2.74 -11.66
CA VAL A 41 9.89 3.26 -11.68
C VAL A 41 9.66 4.11 -10.43
N THR A 42 9.16 5.33 -10.63
CA THR A 42 8.71 6.19 -9.53
C THR A 42 7.19 6.34 -9.58
N GLY A 43 6.59 6.58 -8.43
CA GLY A 43 5.15 6.76 -8.31
C GLY A 43 4.81 7.53 -7.05
N THR A 44 3.52 7.69 -6.81
CA THR A 44 2.98 8.47 -5.68
C THR A 44 1.99 7.66 -4.87
N TRP A 45 1.94 7.94 -3.57
CA TRP A 45 1.00 7.33 -2.64
C TRP A 45 -0.19 8.26 -2.35
N GLU A 46 -1.39 7.71 -2.46
CA GLU A 46 -2.65 8.32 -2.02
C GLU A 46 -3.19 7.50 -0.84
N PHE A 47 -3.38 8.12 0.33
CA PHE A 47 -4.02 7.46 1.47
C PHE A 47 -5.52 7.32 1.26
N LEU A 48 -6.06 6.15 1.58
CA LEU A 48 -7.47 5.83 1.38
C LEU A 48 -8.17 5.53 2.71
N PRO A 49 -9.51 5.66 2.77
CA PRO A 49 -10.28 5.26 3.93
C PRO A 49 -10.40 3.74 4.02
N PRO A 50 -10.49 3.17 5.25
CA PRO A 50 -10.60 1.73 5.46
C PRO A 50 -11.75 1.10 4.65
N PRO A 51 -11.60 -0.14 4.16
CA PRO A 51 -10.46 -1.06 4.36
C PRO A 51 -9.28 -0.80 3.41
N ARG A 52 -9.39 0.15 2.48
CA ARG A 52 -8.30 0.50 1.58
C ARG A 52 -7.32 1.39 2.33
N VAL A 53 -6.04 1.02 2.36
CA VAL A 53 -5.04 1.72 3.15
C VAL A 53 -4.39 2.83 2.34
N ALA A 54 -3.88 2.47 1.17
CA ALA A 54 -3.25 3.41 0.26
C ALA A 54 -3.28 2.87 -1.18
N ARG A 55 -3.08 3.77 -2.14
CA ARG A 55 -2.93 3.46 -3.56
C ARG A 55 -1.62 4.03 -4.08
N PHE A 56 -0.81 3.18 -4.68
CA PHE A 56 0.35 3.57 -5.46
C PHE A 56 -0.08 3.86 -6.90
N THR A 57 0.33 5.00 -7.45
CA THR A 57 0.03 5.41 -8.82
C THR A 57 1.31 5.81 -9.53
N LEU A 58 1.51 5.27 -10.75
CA LEU A 58 2.56 5.70 -11.67
C LEU A 58 2.18 6.99 -12.40
#